data_AF-A0A7W8ZS92-F1
#
_entry.id   AF-A0A7W8ZS92-F1
#
_cell.length_a   1.000
_cell.length_b   1.000
_cell.length_c   1.000
_cell.angle_alpha   90.00
_cell.angle_beta   90.00
_cell.angle_gamma   90.00
#
_symmetry.space_group_name_H-M   'P 1'
#
loop_
_entity.id
_entity.type
_entity.pdbx_description
1 polymer ?
#
loop_
_entity_poly.entity_id
_entity_poly.type
_entity_poly.pdbx_seq_one_letter_code
_entity_poly.pdbx_strand_id
1 'polypeptide(L)'
;MTETGIQSKAADYGKWVRRMGSDGRMLATHISLFTALFVCWQQSGFKNPFAVTRKKLMAFSRIASIATYHKCIRELDEFGYIRYQPSYHPLKGSLVWWPLRPERLPDQ
;
A
#
# COMPACT_ATOMS: atom_id res chain seq x y z
N MET A 1 -12.04 17.37 11.14
CA MET A 1 -10.83 16.55 11.31
C MET A 1 -9.69 17.49 11.67
N THR A 2 -9.14 17.38 12.87
CA THR A 2 -8.08 18.26 13.37
C THR A 2 -6.74 17.95 12.71
N GLU A 3 -5.96 19.00 12.46
CA GLU A 3 -4.64 19.00 11.81
C GLU A 3 -3.64 17.99 12.42
N THR A 4 -3.78 17.73 13.73
CA THR A 4 -3.00 16.75 14.50
C THR A 4 -3.18 15.30 14.04
N GLY A 5 -4.37 14.94 13.54
CA GLY A 5 -4.67 13.58 13.08
C GLY A 5 -4.00 13.19 11.75
N ILE A 6 -3.66 14.18 10.91
CA ILE A 6 -2.95 13.97 9.64
C ILE A 6 -1.45 13.78 9.89
N GLN A 7 -0.86 14.55 10.81
CA GLN A 7 0.56 14.44 11.15
C GLN A 7 0.93 13.06 11.71
N SER A 8 0.07 12.47 12.54
CA SER A 8 0.29 11.12 13.09
C SER A 8 0.35 10.03 12.01
N LYS A 9 -0.45 10.14 10.93
CA LYS A 9 -0.50 9.12 9.87
C LYS A 9 0.68 9.19 8.89
N ALA A 10 1.23 10.38 8.69
CA ALA A 10 2.47 10.56 7.92
C ALA A 10 3.69 10.00 8.65
N ALA A 11 3.72 10.10 9.99
CA ALA A 11 4.78 9.50 10.81
C ALA A 11 4.82 7.96 10.70
N ASP A 12 3.65 7.32 10.59
CA ASP A 12 3.55 5.87 10.40
C ASP A 12 4.20 5.40 9.09
N TYR A 13 4.12 6.20 8.02
CA TYR A 13 4.76 5.87 6.74
C TYR A 13 6.28 5.74 6.86
N GLY A 14 6.93 6.69 7.54
CA GLY A 14 8.38 6.64 7.76
C GLY A 14 8.84 5.40 8.54
N LYS A 15 8.01 4.91 9.48
CA LYS A 15 8.28 3.66 10.22
C LYS A 15 8.29 2.45 9.29
N TRP A 16 7.31 2.35 8.38
CA TRP A 16 7.22 1.26 7.43
C TRP A 16 8.39 1.23 6.44
N VAL A 17 8.77 2.39 5.89
CA VAL A 17 9.93 2.47 4.96
C VAL A 17 11.23 2.05 5.65
N ARG A 18 11.45 2.42 6.92
CA ARG A 18 12.62 1.94 7.68
C ARG A 18 12.60 0.43 7.88
N ARG A 19 11.44 -0.15 8.21
CA ARG A 19 11.27 -1.61 8.32
C ARG A 19 11.60 -2.31 6.99
N MET A 20 11.07 -1.79 5.87
CA MET A 20 11.36 -2.32 4.53
C MET A 20 12.86 -2.26 4.19
N GLY A 21 13.56 -1.21 4.63
CA GLY A 21 15.01 -1.07 4.42
C GLY A 21 15.85 -2.12 5.15
N SER A 22 15.31 -2.80 6.17
CA SER A 22 15.97 -3.89 6.89
C SER A 22 15.50 -5.29 6.43
N ASP A 23 14.53 -5.37 5.52
CA ASP A 23 13.97 -6.62 5.02
C ASP A 23 14.64 -7.02 3.70
N GLY A 24 15.50 -8.03 3.74
CA GLY A 24 16.29 -8.47 2.58
C GLY A 24 15.48 -9.03 1.40
N ARG A 25 14.18 -9.25 1.57
CA ARG A 25 13.27 -9.67 0.47
C ARG A 25 12.81 -8.47 -0.36
N MET A 26 13.02 -7.25 0.13
CA MET A 26 12.53 -6.02 -0.48
C MET A 26 13.40 -5.57 -1.66
N LEU A 27 12.74 -4.97 -2.64
CA LEU A 27 13.38 -4.38 -3.82
C LEU A 27 12.93 -2.92 -3.94
N ALA A 28 13.67 -2.10 -4.69
CA ALA A 28 13.29 -0.71 -4.93
C ALA A 28 11.87 -0.58 -5.55
N THR A 29 11.47 -1.54 -6.40
CA THR A 29 10.13 -1.59 -7.00
C THR A 29 9.02 -1.74 -5.95
N HIS A 30 9.26 -2.49 -4.88
CA HIS A 30 8.32 -2.61 -3.78
C HIS A 30 8.15 -1.30 -3.03
N ILE A 31 9.26 -0.61 -2.71
CA ILE A 31 9.24 0.68 -2.03
C ILE A 31 8.50 1.71 -2.89
N SER A 32 8.76 1.72 -4.19
CA SER A 32 8.07 2.60 -5.13
C SER A 32 6.57 2.31 -5.21
N LEU A 33 6.16 1.04 -5.22
CA LEU A 33 4.76 0.65 -5.22
C LEU A 33 4.06 0.99 -3.89
N PHE A 34 4.73 0.78 -2.77
CA PHE A 34 4.24 1.16 -1.44
C PHE A 34 4.05 2.68 -1.33
N THR A 35 4.96 3.47 -1.93
CA THR A 35 4.83 4.92 -2.04
C THR A 35 3.57 5.31 -2.85
N ALA A 36 3.32 4.64 -3.98
CA ALA A 36 2.11 4.87 -4.77
C ALA A 36 0.81 4.54 -4.01
N LEU A 37 0.85 3.47 -3.19
CA LEU A 37 -0.26 3.12 -2.31
C LEU A 37 -0.49 4.19 -1.24
N PHE A 38 0.56 4.73 -0.65
CA PHE A 38 0.47 5.83 0.32
C PHE A 38 -0.20 7.08 -0.29
N VAL A 39 0.19 7.47 -1.51
CA VAL A 39 -0.46 8.59 -2.23
C VAL A 39 -1.96 8.33 -2.43
N CYS A 40 -2.34 7.12 -2.81
CA CYS A 40 -3.76 6.75 -2.97
C CYS A 40 -4.51 6.76 -1.62
N TRP A 41 -3.87 6.31 -0.55
CA TRP A 41 -4.43 6.35 0.80
C TRP A 41 -4.64 7.80 1.28
N GLN A 42 -3.67 8.69 1.06
CA GLN A 42 -3.80 10.13 1.33
C GLN A 42 -4.97 10.74 0.56
N GLN A 43 -5.08 10.47 -0.74
CA GLN A 43 -6.18 10.96 -1.59
C GLN A 43 -7.56 10.44 -1.16
N SER A 44 -7.61 9.27 -0.50
CA SER A 44 -8.85 8.73 0.07
C SER A 44 -9.28 9.39 1.38
N GLY A 45 -8.49 10.34 1.91
CA GLY A 45 -8.67 10.90 3.25
C GLY A 45 -8.20 9.95 4.36
N PHE A 46 -7.21 9.11 4.05
CA PHE A 46 -6.68 8.07 4.95
C PHE A 46 -7.73 7.06 5.44
N LYS A 47 -8.71 6.73 4.59
CA LYS A 47 -9.74 5.71 4.87
C LYS A 47 -9.13 4.31 4.74
N ASN A 48 -9.66 3.37 5.51
CA ASN A 48 -9.24 1.98 5.46
C ASN A 48 -10.50 1.09 5.44
N PRO A 49 -10.73 0.27 4.41
CA PRO A 49 -9.93 0.14 3.18
C PRO A 49 -9.98 1.38 2.28
N PHE A 50 -9.08 1.43 1.31
CA PHE A 50 -9.11 2.39 0.21
C PHE A 50 -9.05 1.70 -1.15
N ALA A 51 -9.75 2.28 -2.14
CA ALA A 51 -9.81 1.76 -3.49
C ALA A 51 -8.61 2.21 -4.32
N VAL A 52 -8.04 1.29 -5.10
CA VAL A 52 -6.91 1.53 -5.99
C VAL A 52 -7.19 0.99 -7.39
N THR A 53 -6.52 1.55 -8.38
CA THR A 53 -6.50 1.00 -9.75
C THR A 53 -5.08 0.72 -10.17
N ARG A 54 -4.87 -0.37 -10.92
CA ARG A 54 -3.56 -0.71 -11.48
C ARG A 54 -2.96 0.47 -12.25
N LYS A 55 -3.77 1.17 -13.06
CA LYS A 55 -3.33 2.32 -13.86
C LYS A 55 -2.71 3.43 -12.98
N LYS A 56 -3.38 3.80 -11.88
CA LYS A 56 -2.84 4.82 -10.95
C LYS A 56 -1.58 4.33 -10.26
N LEU A 57 -1.59 3.10 -9.74
CA LEU A 57 -0.44 2.56 -9.01
C LEU A 57 0.80 2.41 -9.89
N MET A 58 0.65 1.89 -11.11
CA MET A 58 1.76 1.81 -12.08
C MET A 58 2.30 3.20 -12.45
N ALA A 59 1.42 4.20 -12.64
CA ALA A 59 1.85 5.56 -12.96
C ALA A 59 2.70 6.19 -11.84
N PHE A 60 2.22 6.14 -10.59
CA PHE A 60 2.94 6.71 -9.44
C PHE A 60 4.20 5.93 -9.07
N SER A 61 4.17 4.59 -9.16
CA SER A 61 5.32 3.74 -8.82
C SER A 61 6.38 3.66 -9.92
N ARG A 62 6.09 4.23 -11.11
CA ARG A 62 6.94 4.13 -12.31
C ARG A 62 7.20 2.69 -12.77
N ILE A 63 6.40 1.72 -12.33
CA ILE A 63 6.46 0.34 -12.80
C ILE A 63 5.73 0.24 -14.14
N ALA A 64 6.47 0.01 -15.23
CA ALA A 64 5.91 -0.15 -16.56
C ALA A 64 5.47 -1.61 -16.85
N SER A 65 6.11 -2.60 -16.22
CA SER A 65 5.81 -4.01 -16.42
C SER A 65 4.59 -4.46 -15.60
N ILE A 66 3.58 -4.99 -16.28
CA ILE A 66 2.39 -5.57 -15.64
C ILE A 66 2.78 -6.75 -14.75
N ALA A 67 3.70 -7.62 -15.21
CA ALA A 67 4.18 -8.76 -14.44
C ALA A 67 4.88 -8.31 -13.15
N THR A 68 5.76 -7.30 -13.23
CA THR A 68 6.44 -6.73 -12.07
C THR A 68 5.46 -6.10 -11.09
N TYR A 69 4.45 -5.38 -11.59
CA TYR A 69 3.39 -4.83 -10.74
C TYR A 69 2.66 -5.94 -9.96
N HIS A 70 2.22 -7.00 -10.63
CA HIS A 70 1.49 -8.09 -9.99
C HIS A 70 2.35 -8.88 -9.01
N LYS A 71 3.64 -9.05 -9.32
CA LYS A 71 4.60 -9.64 -8.40
C LYS A 71 4.73 -8.80 -7.13
N CYS A 72 5.09 -7.52 -7.27
CA CYS A 72 5.35 -6.65 -6.13
C CYS A 72 4.12 -6.41 -5.25
N ILE A 73 2.92 -6.26 -5.81
CA ILE A 73 1.72 -6.04 -4.98
C ILE A 73 1.36 -7.28 -4.16
N ARG A 74 1.61 -8.48 -4.71
CA ARG A 74 1.40 -9.75 -4.02
C ARG A 74 2.44 -9.95 -2.92
N GLU A 75 3.70 -9.70 -3.24
CA GLU A 75 4.81 -9.77 -2.27
C GLU A 75 4.60 -8.78 -1.11
N LEU A 76 4.10 -7.56 -1.38
CA LEU A 76 3.74 -6.61 -0.30
C LEU A 76 2.63 -7.14 0.63
N ASP A 77 1.66 -7.89 0.11
CA ASP A 77 0.60 -8.53 0.90
C ASP A 77 1.17 -9.72 1.69
N GLU A 78 1.88 -10.62 1.02
CA GLU A 78 2.52 -11.81 1.61
C GLU A 78 3.53 -11.44 2.71
N PHE A 79 4.26 -10.32 2.56
CA PHE A 79 5.21 -9.86 3.55
C PHE A 79 4.55 -9.06 4.70
N GLY A 80 3.24 -8.86 4.64
CA GLY A 80 2.45 -8.18 5.68
C GLY A 80 2.63 -6.67 5.71
N TYR A 81 3.05 -6.04 4.61
CA TYR A 81 3.13 -4.58 4.51
C TYR A 81 1.79 -3.95 4.14
N ILE A 82 0.88 -4.70 3.53
CA ILE A 82 -0.51 -4.33 3.23
C ILE A 82 -1.40 -5.57 3.30
N ARG A 83 -2.72 -5.40 3.18
CA ARG A 83 -3.62 -6.47 2.70
C ARG A 83 -4.20 -6.06 1.35
N TYR A 84 -4.14 -6.95 0.35
CA TYR A 84 -4.62 -6.66 -1.00
C TYR A 84 -5.79 -7.56 -1.39
N GLN A 85 -6.91 -6.96 -1.80
CA GLN A 85 -8.03 -7.67 -2.39
C GLN A 85 -8.22 -7.20 -3.84
N PRO A 86 -7.81 -8.01 -4.85
CA PRO A 86 -8.01 -7.66 -6.24
C PRO A 86 -9.50 -7.60 -6.59
N SER A 87 -9.86 -6.73 -7.52
CA SER A 87 -11.17 -6.77 -8.17
C SER A 87 -11.05 -6.38 -9.64
N TYR A 88 -11.81 -7.09 -10.46
CA TYR A 88 -11.90 -6.88 -11.91
C TYR A 88 -13.04 -5.93 -12.28
N HIS A 89 -13.78 -5.41 -11.30
CA HIS A 89 -14.93 -4.56 -11.54
C HIS A 89 -14.48 -3.10 -11.78
N PRO A 90 -14.80 -2.50 -12.95
CA PRO A 90 -14.27 -1.20 -13.36
C PRO A 90 -14.62 -0.06 -12.38
N LEU A 91 -15.79 -0.13 -11.73
CA LEU A 91 -16.24 0.89 -10.76
C LEU A 91 -15.76 0.65 -9.31
N LYS A 92 -15.50 -0.60 -8.91
CA LYS A 92 -15.16 -0.91 -7.51
C LYS A 92 -13.65 -0.79 -7.24
N GLY A 93 -12.82 -1.03 -8.28
CA GLY A 93 -11.37 -1.08 -8.13
C GLY A 93 -10.92 -2.25 -7.26
N SER A 94 -9.62 -2.40 -7.06
CA SER A 94 -9.10 -3.30 -6.01
C SER A 94 -9.11 -2.59 -4.66
N LEU A 95 -9.25 -3.32 -3.57
CA LEU A 95 -9.18 -2.75 -2.22
C LEU A 95 -7.83 -3.05 -1.60
N VAL A 96 -7.29 -2.05 -0.89
CA VAL A 96 -6.10 -2.20 -0.08
C VAL A 96 -6.43 -1.76 1.34
N TRP A 97 -6.00 -2.55 2.31
CA TRP A 97 -5.93 -2.11 3.68
C TRP A 97 -4.50 -1.68 3.97
N TRP A 98 -4.37 -0.45 4.45
CA TRP A 98 -3.13 -0.05 5.11
C TRP A 98 -2.95 -0.95 6.33
N PRO A 99 -1.72 -1.40 6.65
CA PRO A 99 -1.51 -2.30 7.77
C PRO A 99 -2.12 -1.65 9.01
N LEU A 100 -3.19 -2.26 9.50
CA LEU A 100 -3.71 -1.98 10.82
C LEU A 100 -2.59 -2.38 11.78
N ARG A 101 -2.50 -1.69 12.92
CA ARG A 101 -1.45 -1.88 13.93
C ARG A 101 -1.10 -3.36 14.09
N PRO A 102 0.18 -3.70 14.31
CA PRO A 102 0.65 -5.09 14.37
C PRO A 102 -0.06 -5.96 15.43
N GLU A 103 -0.94 -5.41 16.26
CA GLU A 103 -1.62 -6.17 17.29
C GLU A 103 -2.77 -7.07 16.83
N ARG A 104 -3.43 -6.90 15.67
CA ARG A 104 -4.52 -7.82 15.25
C ARG A 104 -4.72 -7.86 13.73
N LEU A 105 -4.14 -8.85 13.06
CA LEU A 105 -4.80 -9.47 11.91
C LEU A 105 -5.69 -10.58 12.48
N PRO A 106 -7.01 -10.57 12.26
CA PRO A 106 -7.83 -11.72 12.62
C PRO A 106 -7.34 -12.93 11.83
N ASP A 107 -7.07 -14.02 12.54
CA ASP A 107 -6.68 -15.31 11.99
C ASP A 107 -7.66 -15.69 10.87
N GLN A 108 -7.11 -16.04 9.70
CA GLN A 108 -7.84 -16.71 8.63
C GLN A 108 -7.78 -18.21 8.84
#